data_AF-A0A0K6FWT8-F1
#
_entry.id   AF-A0A0K6FWT8-F1
#
_cell.length_a   1.000
_cell.length_b   1.000
_cell.length_c   1.000
_cell.angle_alpha   90.00
_cell.angle_beta   90.00
_cell.angle_gamma   90.00
#
_symmetry.space_group_name_H-M   'P 1'
#
loop_
_entity.id
_entity.type
_entity.pdbx_description
1 polymer ?
#
loop_
_entity_poly.entity_id
_entity_poly.type
_entity_poly.pdbx_seq_one_letter_code
_entity_poly.pdbx_strand_id
1 'polypeptide(L)'
;MLVQAPNLIVPPPPQVTDKNRSAHVSKFKDEGNAAYKAGKWAAAIQSYTMSANIAASRPNWEPHTLAREEISTVLSNRSAAHLSAGDYIPALVDADVVISLRKPWTKGHFRKAKALVALQHYEEAKDAVAVGLQFEPENKELLDFVREIDSKIQAAKPSIKS
;
A
#
# COMPACT_ATOMS: atom_id res chain seq x y z
N MET A 1 19.22 -26.32 -0.36
CA MET A 1 20.44 -26.15 -1.18
C MET A 1 20.15 -25.80 -2.64
N LEU A 2 19.03 -26.20 -3.26
CA LEU A 2 18.73 -25.86 -4.67
C LEU A 2 18.39 -24.37 -4.90
N VAL A 3 17.65 -23.71 -4.00
CA VAL A 3 17.17 -22.31 -4.18
C VAL A 3 18.26 -21.24 -4.01
N GLN A 4 19.43 -21.62 -3.50
CA GLN A 4 20.54 -20.72 -3.18
C GLN A 4 21.66 -20.75 -4.24
N ALA A 5 21.52 -21.57 -5.29
CA ALA A 5 22.54 -21.69 -6.33
C ALA A 5 22.41 -20.53 -7.34
N PRO A 6 23.47 -19.74 -7.59
CA PRO A 6 23.41 -18.54 -8.43
C PRO A 6 23.18 -18.85 -9.93
N ASN A 7 23.43 -20.08 -10.37
CA ASN A 7 23.34 -20.52 -11.77
C ASN A 7 22.46 -21.78 -11.92
N LEU A 8 21.19 -21.69 -11.53
CA LEU A 8 20.22 -22.76 -11.80
C LEU A 8 19.94 -22.83 -13.31
N ILE A 9 20.40 -23.91 -13.96
CA ILE A 9 20.14 -24.20 -15.38
C ILE A 9 18.66 -24.57 -15.60
N VAL A 10 18.01 -25.10 -14.56
CA VAL A 10 16.59 -25.46 -14.56
C VAL A 10 15.91 -24.89 -13.32
N PRO A 11 14.71 -24.28 -13.46
CA PRO A 11 13.98 -23.73 -12.33
C PRO A 11 13.55 -24.85 -11.37
N PRO A 12 13.67 -24.66 -10.05
CA PRO A 12 13.16 -25.61 -9.06
C PRO A 12 11.62 -25.68 -9.11
N PRO A 13 11.00 -26.72 -8.53
CA PRO A 13 9.56 -26.85 -8.48
C PRO A 13 8.90 -25.61 -7.85
N PRO A 14 7.73 -25.15 -8.35
CA PRO A 14 7.15 -23.85 -7.96
C PRO A 14 6.79 -23.67 -6.48
N GLN A 15 6.80 -24.77 -5.73
CA GLN A 15 6.43 -24.80 -4.31
C GLN A 15 7.64 -24.58 -3.39
N VAL A 16 8.86 -24.58 -3.94
CA VAL A 16 10.08 -24.38 -3.16
C VAL A 16 10.36 -22.88 -3.03
N THR A 17 10.29 -22.36 -1.81
CA THR A 17 10.52 -20.94 -1.50
C THR A 17 11.81 -20.74 -0.73
N ASP A 18 12.57 -19.68 -1.04
CA ASP A 18 13.69 -19.26 -0.20
C ASP A 18 13.17 -18.49 1.03
N LYS A 19 13.19 -19.14 2.19
CA LYS A 19 12.79 -18.56 3.47
C LYS A 19 13.65 -17.35 3.86
N ASN A 20 14.90 -17.28 3.40
CA ASN A 20 15.78 -16.16 3.73
C ASN A 20 15.32 -14.86 3.08
N ARG A 21 14.75 -14.93 1.86
CA ARG A 21 14.22 -13.76 1.17
C ARG A 21 13.00 -13.20 1.91
N SER A 22 12.05 -14.04 2.30
CA SER A 22 10.92 -13.61 3.15
C SER A 22 11.38 -13.03 4.48
N ALA A 23 12.43 -13.58 5.08
CA ALA A 23 13.00 -13.05 6.31
C ALA A 23 13.59 -11.64 6.10
N HIS A 24 14.30 -11.41 5.00
CA HIS A 24 14.81 -10.08 4.66
C HIS A 24 13.69 -9.07 4.37
N VAL A 25 12.64 -9.49 3.65
CA VAL A 25 11.44 -8.66 3.42
C VAL A 25 10.83 -8.27 4.77
N SER A 26 10.61 -9.23 5.68
CA SER A 26 10.03 -8.90 6.99
C SER A 26 10.95 -7.98 7.78
N LYS A 27 12.26 -8.23 7.80
CA LYS A 27 13.23 -7.39 8.52
C LYS A 27 13.14 -5.92 8.09
N PHE A 28 13.24 -5.63 6.79
CA PHE A 28 13.16 -4.25 6.30
C PHE A 28 11.78 -3.63 6.48
N LYS A 29 10.71 -4.42 6.35
CA LYS A 29 9.34 -3.97 6.69
C LYS A 29 9.24 -3.58 8.16
N ASP A 30 9.81 -4.36 9.07
CA ASP A 30 9.76 -4.12 10.51
C ASP A 30 10.64 -2.93 10.93
N GLU A 31 11.79 -2.75 10.29
CA GLU A 31 12.61 -1.53 10.39
C GLU A 31 11.84 -0.29 9.92
N GLY A 32 11.14 -0.39 8.78
CA GLY A 32 10.27 0.68 8.28
C GLY A 32 9.13 1.00 9.25
N ASN A 33 8.51 -0.02 9.85
CA ASN A 33 7.47 0.16 10.86
C ASN A 33 8.02 0.86 12.11
N ALA A 34 9.23 0.52 12.55
CA ALA A 34 9.89 1.18 13.68
C ALA A 34 10.21 2.65 13.37
N ALA A 35 10.76 2.93 12.19
CA ALA A 35 11.05 4.29 11.74
C ALA A 35 9.77 5.13 11.61
N TYR A 36 8.69 4.56 11.08
CA TYR A 36 7.39 5.20 10.98
C TYR A 36 6.84 5.56 12.37
N LYS A 37 6.89 4.63 13.34
CA LYS A 37 6.47 4.90 14.71
C LYS A 37 7.32 5.99 15.39
N ALA A 38 8.60 6.09 15.02
CA ALA A 38 9.51 7.12 15.52
C ALA A 38 9.36 8.49 14.84
N GLY A 39 8.42 8.66 13.91
CA GLY A 39 8.24 9.90 13.17
C GLY A 39 9.28 10.16 12.08
N LYS A 40 10.13 9.17 11.77
CA LYS A 40 11.20 9.30 10.78
C LYS A 40 10.70 8.83 9.41
N TRP A 41 9.90 9.66 8.76
CA TRP A 41 9.19 9.29 7.52
C TRP A 41 10.12 8.91 6.37
N ALA A 42 11.15 9.70 6.12
CA ALA A 42 12.11 9.45 5.04
C ALA A 42 12.84 8.10 5.21
N ALA A 43 13.29 7.79 6.44
CA ALA A 43 13.90 6.51 6.75
C ALA A 43 12.90 5.35 6.58
N ALA A 44 11.65 5.54 7.00
CA ALA A 44 10.60 4.54 6.82
C ALA A 44 10.37 4.23 5.32
N ILE A 45 10.29 5.27 4.49
CA ILE A 45 10.12 5.15 3.03
C ILE A 45 11.28 4.36 2.41
N GLN A 46 12.52 4.65 2.82
CA GLN A 46 13.70 3.92 2.34
C GLN A 46 13.66 2.44 2.72
N SER A 47 13.37 2.11 3.98
CA SER A 47 13.26 0.73 4.45
C SER A 47 12.13 -0.03 3.74
N TYR A 48 10.96 0.58 3.56
CA TYR A 48 9.88 -0.04 2.79
C TYR A 48 10.24 -0.23 1.31
N THR A 49 10.96 0.72 0.70
CA THR A 49 11.41 0.59 -0.68
C THR A 49 12.40 -0.57 -0.83
N MET A 50 13.33 -0.73 0.11
CA MET A 50 14.24 -1.89 0.12
C MET A 50 13.46 -3.20 0.28
N SER A 51 12.49 -3.24 1.20
CA SER A 51 11.62 -4.40 1.38
C SER A 51 10.83 -4.74 0.11
N ALA A 52 10.31 -3.74 -0.60
CA ALA A 52 9.55 -3.95 -1.83
C ALA A 52 10.46 -4.44 -2.96
N ASN A 53 11.67 -3.91 -3.08
CA ASN A 53 12.66 -4.34 -4.08
C ASN A 53 13.05 -5.82 -3.88
N ILE A 54 13.27 -6.25 -2.64
CA ILE A 54 13.59 -7.65 -2.32
C ILE A 54 12.40 -8.57 -2.66
N ALA A 55 11.17 -8.13 -2.35
CA ALA A 55 9.98 -8.90 -2.68
C ALA A 55 9.74 -8.98 -4.20
N ALA A 56 10.05 -7.90 -4.94
CA ALA A 56 9.94 -7.84 -6.39
C ALA A 56 11.07 -8.59 -7.12
N SER A 57 12.24 -8.74 -6.50
CA SER A 57 13.36 -9.54 -7.04
C SER A 57 13.16 -11.05 -6.86
N ARG A 58 11.96 -11.50 -6.50
CA ARG A 58 11.63 -12.94 -6.44
C ARG A 58 11.68 -13.54 -7.84
N PRO A 59 12.36 -14.68 -8.03
CA PRO A 59 12.36 -15.36 -9.32
C PRO A 59 10.95 -15.81 -9.74
N ASN A 60 10.72 -15.85 -11.06
CA ASN A 60 9.42 -16.20 -11.64
C ASN A 60 8.94 -17.64 -11.30
N TRP A 61 9.84 -18.52 -10.89
CA TRP A 61 9.48 -19.88 -10.47
C TRP A 61 8.95 -19.94 -9.02
N GLU A 62 9.15 -18.90 -8.20
CA GLU A 62 8.52 -18.85 -6.88
C GLU A 62 7.03 -18.47 -6.98
N PRO A 63 6.20 -18.80 -5.97
CA PRO A 63 4.78 -18.47 -5.99
C PRO A 63 4.56 -16.96 -6.14
N HIS A 64 3.95 -16.56 -7.26
CA HIS A 64 3.57 -15.16 -7.50
C HIS A 64 2.63 -14.61 -6.44
N THR A 65 1.83 -15.47 -5.80
CA THR A 65 0.97 -15.08 -4.68
C THR A 65 1.81 -14.46 -3.57
N LEU A 66 2.82 -15.17 -3.06
CA LEU A 66 3.70 -14.69 -1.99
C LEU A 66 4.34 -13.33 -2.32
N ALA A 67 4.86 -13.17 -3.53
CA ALA A 67 5.44 -11.90 -3.99
C ALA A 67 4.42 -10.76 -3.94
N ARG A 68 3.22 -10.98 -4.52
CA ARG A 68 2.13 -9.99 -4.50
C ARG A 68 1.73 -9.64 -3.08
N GLU A 69 1.60 -10.63 -2.20
CA GLU A 69 1.19 -10.41 -0.81
C GLU A 69 2.16 -9.53 -0.02
N GLU A 70 3.45 -9.84 -0.14
CA GLU A 70 4.54 -9.09 0.49
C GLU A 70 4.60 -7.65 -0.06
N ILE A 71 4.64 -7.50 -1.39
CA ILE A 71 4.70 -6.20 -2.06
C ILE A 71 3.49 -5.34 -1.67
N SER A 72 2.28 -5.89 -1.72
CA SER A 72 1.05 -5.16 -1.36
C SER A 72 1.09 -4.63 0.07
N THR A 73 1.56 -5.45 1.01
CA THR A 73 1.64 -5.06 2.43
C THR A 73 2.63 -3.92 2.63
N VAL A 74 3.81 -4.05 2.03
CA VAL A 74 4.90 -3.07 2.14
C VAL A 74 4.54 -1.74 1.48
N LEU A 75 4.00 -1.77 0.26
CA LEU A 75 3.61 -0.56 -0.47
C LEU A 75 2.48 0.20 0.23
N SER A 76 1.54 -0.48 0.89
CA SER A 76 0.51 0.22 1.68
C SER A 76 1.07 0.93 2.90
N ASN A 77 2.08 0.35 3.54
CA ASN A 77 2.79 1.02 4.63
C ASN A 77 3.64 2.18 4.11
N ARG A 78 4.25 2.04 2.92
CA ARG A 78 4.98 3.12 2.25
C ARG A 78 4.06 4.27 1.84
N SER A 79 2.87 3.97 1.32
CA SER A 79 1.81 4.97 1.06
C SER A 79 1.45 5.77 2.31
N ALA A 80 1.30 5.10 3.46
CA ALA A 80 1.05 5.77 4.74
C ALA A 80 2.23 6.68 5.18
N ALA A 81 3.47 6.22 4.95
CA ALA A 81 4.67 6.99 5.25
C ALA A 81 4.80 8.23 4.36
N HIS A 82 4.55 8.11 3.06
CA HIS A 82 4.51 9.24 2.13
C HIS A 82 3.44 10.25 2.52
N LEU A 83 2.22 9.78 2.86
CA LEU A 83 1.15 10.67 3.32
C LEU A 83 1.55 11.43 4.60
N SER A 84 2.23 10.76 5.53
CA SER A 84 2.74 11.38 6.77
C SER A 84 3.90 12.34 6.53
N ALA A 85 4.67 12.14 5.45
CA ALA A 85 5.74 13.03 5.01
C ALA A 85 5.22 14.29 4.27
N GLY A 86 3.95 14.31 3.86
CA GLY A 86 3.39 15.35 2.99
C GLY A 86 3.49 15.05 1.49
N ASP A 87 4.04 13.89 1.12
CA ASP A 87 4.22 13.47 -0.28
C ASP A 87 2.97 12.74 -0.78
N TYR A 88 1.94 13.49 -1.16
CA TYR A 88 0.64 12.89 -1.48
C TYR A 88 0.60 12.14 -2.83
N ILE A 89 1.35 12.60 -3.83
CA ILE A 89 1.39 11.96 -5.16
C ILE A 89 2.01 10.55 -5.09
N PRO A 90 3.20 10.34 -4.48
CA PRO A 90 3.73 9.00 -4.26
C PRO A 90 2.81 8.10 -3.42
N ALA A 91 2.13 8.69 -2.41
CA ALA A 91 1.18 7.94 -1.60
C ALA A 91 0.00 7.39 -2.41
N LEU A 92 -0.51 8.19 -3.35
CA LEU A 92 -1.58 7.80 -4.27
C LEU A 92 -1.12 6.69 -5.22
N VAL A 93 0.05 6.86 -5.84
CA VAL A 93 0.64 5.86 -6.75
C VAL A 93 0.80 4.51 -6.05
N ASP A 94 1.35 4.51 -4.83
CA ASP A 94 1.49 3.29 -4.05
C ASP A 94 0.13 2.64 -3.76
N ALA A 95 -0.88 3.43 -3.39
CA ALA A 95 -2.22 2.91 -3.12
C ALA A 95 -2.86 2.25 -4.36
N ASP A 96 -2.75 2.88 -5.53
CA ASP A 96 -3.26 2.34 -6.80
C ASP A 96 -2.56 1.04 -7.22
N VAL A 97 -1.24 0.98 -7.04
CA VAL A 97 -0.48 -0.26 -7.27
C VAL A 97 -1.01 -1.37 -6.36
N VAL A 98 -1.25 -1.08 -5.07
CA VAL A 98 -1.73 -2.14 -4.18
C VAL A 98 -3.15 -2.61 -4.51
N ILE A 99 -4.05 -1.70 -4.86
CA ILE A 99 -5.41 -2.05 -5.33
C ILE A 99 -5.33 -2.95 -6.58
N SER A 100 -4.35 -2.72 -7.44
CA SER A 100 -4.13 -3.53 -8.65
C SER A 100 -3.56 -4.91 -8.33
N LEU A 101 -2.70 -5.03 -7.32
CA LEU A 101 -2.05 -6.28 -6.91
C LEU A 101 -2.95 -7.20 -6.08
N ARG A 102 -3.81 -6.64 -5.22
CA ARG A 102 -4.72 -7.39 -4.34
C ARG A 102 -6.15 -6.88 -4.49
N LYS A 103 -6.98 -7.65 -5.20
CA LYS A 103 -8.44 -7.46 -5.27
C LYS A 103 -9.13 -8.65 -4.60
N PRO A 104 -10.06 -8.45 -3.64
CA PRO A 104 -10.47 -7.19 -3.02
C PRO A 104 -9.54 -6.76 -1.86
N TRP A 105 -9.25 -5.46 -1.74
CA TRP A 105 -8.53 -4.94 -0.57
C TRP A 105 -9.04 -3.57 -0.14
N THR A 106 -9.93 -3.58 0.84
CA THR A 106 -10.59 -2.42 1.45
C THR A 106 -9.59 -1.40 1.99
N LYS A 107 -8.50 -1.87 2.62
CA LYS A 107 -7.42 -1.01 3.14
C LYS A 107 -6.71 -0.24 2.04
N GLY A 108 -6.56 -0.81 0.84
CA GLY A 108 -5.94 -0.11 -0.30
C GLY A 108 -6.79 1.07 -0.76
N HIS A 109 -8.10 0.87 -0.86
CA HIS A 109 -9.07 1.91 -1.20
C HIS A 109 -9.09 3.03 -0.17
N PHE A 110 -8.99 2.68 1.12
CA PHE A 110 -8.84 3.68 2.18
C PHE A 110 -7.57 4.52 2.03
N ARG A 111 -6.42 3.89 1.76
CA ARG A 111 -5.16 4.63 1.53
C ARG A 111 -5.26 5.57 0.33
N LYS A 112 -5.83 5.11 -0.78
CA LYS A 112 -6.09 5.91 -1.98
C LYS A 112 -6.96 7.13 -1.64
N ALA A 113 -8.06 6.91 -0.95
CA ALA A 113 -8.97 7.98 -0.56
C ALA A 113 -8.29 9.01 0.36
N LYS A 114 -7.48 8.58 1.34
CA LYS A 114 -6.70 9.51 2.18
C LYS A 114 -5.72 10.36 1.38
N ALA A 115 -5.04 9.78 0.39
CA ALA A 115 -4.12 10.52 -0.48
C ALA A 115 -4.89 11.54 -1.35
N LEU A 116 -6.04 11.16 -1.91
CA LEU A 116 -6.90 12.05 -2.70
C LEU A 116 -7.48 13.20 -1.86
N VAL A 117 -7.90 12.94 -0.62
CA VAL A 117 -8.33 14.00 0.31
C VAL A 117 -7.21 14.98 0.60
N ALA A 118 -5.98 14.50 0.78
CA ALA A 118 -4.82 15.37 0.99
C ALA A 118 -4.49 16.22 -0.25
N LEU A 119 -4.77 15.70 -1.44
CA LEU A 119 -4.68 16.43 -2.71
C LEU A 119 -5.89 17.33 -2.99
N GLN A 120 -6.90 17.36 -2.10
CA GLN A 120 -8.17 18.09 -2.27
C GLN A 120 -9.06 17.57 -3.42
N HIS A 121 -8.81 16.35 -3.89
CA HIS A 121 -9.64 15.66 -4.89
C HIS A 121 -10.76 14.88 -4.19
N TYR A 122 -11.70 15.62 -3.59
CA TYR A 122 -12.68 15.03 -2.67
C TYR A 122 -13.70 14.09 -3.34
N GLU A 123 -14.15 14.41 -4.55
CA GLU A 123 -15.10 13.56 -5.28
C GLU A 123 -14.46 12.21 -5.65
N GLU A 124 -13.23 12.22 -6.18
CA GLU A 124 -12.47 10.99 -6.47
C GLU A 124 -12.19 10.17 -5.19
N ALA A 125 -11.94 10.86 -4.07
CA ALA A 125 -11.77 10.18 -2.78
C ALA A 125 -13.04 9.44 -2.37
N LYS A 126 -14.21 10.07 -2.55
CA LYS A 126 -15.51 9.47 -2.24
C LYS A 126 -15.78 8.22 -3.09
N ASP A 127 -15.48 8.29 -4.39
CA ASP A 127 -15.60 7.15 -5.29
C ASP A 127 -14.69 5.99 -4.87
N ALA A 128 -13.45 6.28 -4.48
CA ALA A 128 -12.52 5.27 -3.98
C ALA A 128 -13.06 4.56 -2.72
N VAL A 129 -13.64 5.31 -1.77
CA VAL A 129 -14.26 4.72 -0.57
C VAL A 129 -15.51 3.92 -0.91
N ALA A 130 -16.33 4.40 -1.84
CA ALA A 130 -17.53 3.71 -2.28
C ALA A 130 -17.20 2.32 -2.85
N VAL A 131 -16.12 2.20 -3.64
CA VAL A 131 -15.63 0.89 -4.13
C VAL A 131 -15.17 0.02 -2.96
N GLY A 132 -14.49 0.58 -1.95
CA GLY A 132 -14.12 -0.16 -0.74
C GLY A 132 -15.33 -0.71 0.03
N LEU A 133 -16.37 0.09 0.18
CA LEU A 133 -17.63 -0.27 0.84
C LEU A 133 -18.43 -1.33 0.08
N GLN A 134 -18.25 -1.48 -1.24
CA GLN A 134 -18.87 -2.59 -1.97
C GLN A 134 -18.35 -3.96 -1.48
N PHE A 135 -17.10 -4.02 -1.00
CA PHE A 135 -16.51 -5.25 -0.46
C PHE A 135 -16.76 -5.42 1.04
N GLU A 136 -16.72 -4.33 1.81
CA GLU A 136 -17.01 -4.32 3.24
C GLU A 136 -18.03 -3.23 3.60
N PRO A 137 -19.34 -3.48 3.42
CA PRO A 137 -20.39 -2.46 3.60
C PRO A 137 -20.50 -1.93 5.03
N GLU A 138 -20.17 -2.75 6.02
CA GLU A 138 -20.29 -2.42 7.46
C GLU A 138 -18.98 -1.86 8.05
N ASN A 139 -17.98 -1.56 7.21
CA ASN A 139 -16.71 -1.03 7.69
C ASN A 139 -16.88 0.40 8.23
N LYS A 140 -16.92 0.51 9.57
CA LYS A 140 -17.09 1.79 10.28
C LYS A 140 -16.04 2.84 9.91
N GLU A 141 -14.78 2.43 9.71
CA GLU A 141 -13.70 3.36 9.35
C GLU A 141 -13.96 4.01 7.99
N LEU A 142 -14.42 3.24 7.00
CA LEU A 142 -14.81 3.78 5.70
C LEU A 142 -16.06 4.66 5.77
N LEU A 143 -17.08 4.24 6.52
CA LEU A 143 -18.32 5.00 6.67
C LEU A 143 -18.08 6.36 7.34
N ASP A 144 -17.26 6.39 8.39
CA ASP A 144 -16.87 7.64 9.06
C ASP A 144 -16.04 8.52 8.12
N PHE A 145 -15.18 7.92 7.30
CA PHE A 145 -14.39 8.66 6.33
C PHE A 145 -15.23 9.26 5.19
N VAL A 146 -16.30 8.60 4.74
CA VAL A 146 -17.27 9.22 3.80
C VAL A 146 -17.87 10.50 4.39
N ARG A 147 -18.26 10.49 5.67
CA ARG A 147 -18.82 11.68 6.32
C ARG A 147 -17.81 12.83 6.41
N GLU A 148 -16.55 12.50 6.66
CA GLU A 148 -15.45 13.48 6.64
C GLU A 148 -15.30 14.09 5.24
N ILE A 149 -15.27 13.26 4.19
CA ILE A 149 -15.17 13.71 2.80
C ILE A 149 -16.36 14.60 2.43
N ASP A 150 -17.59 14.19 2.75
CA ASP A 150 -18.80 14.97 2.46
C ASP A 150 -18.77 16.34 3.14
N SER A 151 -18.26 16.41 4.37
CA SER A 151 -18.08 17.69 5.08
C SER A 151 -17.07 18.60 4.36
N LYS A 152 -15.97 18.05 3.85
CA LYS A 152 -14.98 18.79 3.07
C LYS A 152 -15.53 19.26 1.72
N ILE A 153 -16.33 18.43 1.04
CA ILE A 153 -17.02 18.80 -0.20
C ILE A 153 -17.96 19.98 0.04
N GLN A 154 -18.76 19.94 1.11
CA GLN A 154 -19.67 21.04 1.46
C GLN A 154 -18.91 22.33 1.79
N ALA A 155 -17.81 22.24 2.54
CA ALA A 155 -16.97 23.39 2.85
C ALA A 155 -16.28 24.00 1.63
N ALA A 156 -15.96 23.18 0.61
CA ALA A 156 -15.33 23.62 -0.62
C ALA A 156 -16.30 24.27 -1.62
N LYS A 157 -17.62 24.09 -1.46
CA LYS A 157 -18.61 24.75 -2.34
C LYS A 157 -18.62 26.26 -2.08
N PRO A 158 -18.43 27.11 -3.10
CA PRO A 158 -18.50 28.55 -2.91
C PRO A 158 -19.91 28.93 -2.44
N SER A 159 -19.99 29.67 -1.33
CA SER A 159 -21.24 30.25 -0.85
C SER A 159 -21.69 31.29 -1.88
N ILE A 160 -22.62 30.90 -2.75
CA ILE A 160 -23.31 31.83 -3.63
C ILE A 160 -24.22 32.67 -2.72
N LYS A 161 -23.70 33.80 -2.24
CA LYS A 161 -24.54 34.84 -1.64
C LYS A 161 -25.36 35.44 -2.79
N SER A 162 -26.67 35.19 -2.75
CA SER A 162 -27.65 35.92 -3.56
C SER A 162 -27.75 37.37 -3.12
#